data_AF-A0A948KI06-F1
#
_entry.id   AF-A0A948KI06-F1
#
_cell.length_a   1.000
_cell.length_b   1.000
_cell.length_c   1.000
_cell.angle_alpha   90.00
_cell.angle_beta   90.00
_cell.angle_gamma   90.00
#
_symmetry.space_group_name_H-M   'P 1'
#
loop_
_entity.id
_entity.type
_entity.pdbx_description
1 polymer ?
#
loop_
_entity_poly.entity_id
_entity_poly.type
_entity_poly.pdbx_seq_one_letter_code
_entity_poly.pdbx_strand_id
1 'polypeptide(L)'
;MSNSRYGMASTRPTKKKTRKRCGLCESVGKKLIKTECCGNWICDDEDGYVLFSYARNSCSRNHRRFTLCGYHACEEHEGDWKDCKKCLSDFKHEMEMYVWYGTNEYNFTILDNPPSFEPTHCGKCGTRIVLPEGGYSVLCSEYRCGNCPIDDKEREEIIRSFEKSKKC
;
A
#
# COMPACT_ATOMS: atom_id res chain seq x y z
N MET A 1 -59.97 -49.94 8.58
CA MET A 1 -59.92 -48.51 8.26
C MET A 1 -58.61 -47.93 8.80
N SER A 2 -57.97 -47.08 7.98
CA SER A 2 -56.91 -46.10 8.29
C SER A 2 -55.54 -46.58 8.82
N ASN A 3 -54.61 -46.75 7.88
CA ASN A 3 -53.16 -46.54 8.03
C ASN A 3 -52.86 -45.13 8.58
N SER A 4 -51.86 -45.00 9.47
CA SER A 4 -51.09 -43.74 9.59
C SER A 4 -49.61 -44.05 9.80
N ARG A 5 -48.84 -43.98 8.71
CA ARG A 5 -47.37 -43.96 8.74
C ARG A 5 -46.94 -42.51 8.91
N TYR A 6 -46.47 -42.14 10.11
CA TYR A 6 -45.77 -40.88 10.29
C TYR A 6 -44.32 -41.04 9.80
N GLY A 7 -44.03 -40.53 8.60
CA GLY A 7 -42.67 -40.39 8.09
C GLY A 7 -42.00 -39.16 8.69
N MET A 8 -40.99 -39.36 9.55
CA MET A 8 -40.11 -38.27 9.99
C MET A 8 -39.15 -37.91 8.86
N ALA A 9 -39.36 -36.73 8.26
CA ALA A 9 -38.44 -36.15 7.29
C ALA A 9 -37.12 -35.81 8.00
N SER A 10 -36.06 -36.55 7.67
CA SER A 10 -34.70 -36.26 8.12
C SER A 10 -34.19 -35.00 7.42
N THR A 11 -34.15 -33.88 8.14
CA THR A 11 -33.54 -32.64 7.66
C THR A 11 -32.01 -32.77 7.76
N ARG A 12 -31.36 -33.08 6.62
CA ARG A 12 -29.90 -32.99 6.51
C ARG A 12 -29.45 -31.55 6.79
N PRO A 13 -28.47 -31.32 7.69
CA PRO A 13 -27.93 -29.98 7.89
C PRO A 13 -27.22 -29.55 6.61
N THR A 14 -27.76 -28.53 5.95
CA THR A 14 -27.11 -27.90 4.79
C THR A 14 -25.85 -27.21 5.28
N LYS A 15 -24.67 -27.74 4.93
CA LYS A 15 -23.39 -27.05 5.15
C LYS A 15 -23.48 -25.69 4.46
N LYS A 16 -23.66 -24.61 5.24
CA LYS A 16 -23.55 -23.23 4.74
C LYS A 16 -22.14 -23.09 4.16
N LYS A 17 -22.02 -23.08 2.83
CA LYS A 17 -20.75 -22.74 2.17
C LYS A 17 -20.41 -21.32 2.58
N THR A 18 -19.39 -21.16 3.41
CA THR A 18 -18.83 -19.84 3.72
C THR A 18 -18.36 -19.21 2.42
N ARG A 19 -19.07 -18.19 1.95
CA ARG A 19 -18.67 -17.46 0.75
C ARG A 19 -17.33 -16.79 1.02
N LYS A 20 -16.40 -16.92 0.08
CA LYS A 20 -15.13 -16.19 0.13
C LYS A 20 -15.41 -14.69 0.14
N ARG A 21 -14.56 -13.94 0.85
CA ARG A 21 -14.62 -12.49 0.99
C ARG A 21 -13.24 -11.89 0.79
N CYS A 22 -13.18 -10.64 0.37
CA CYS A 22 -11.95 -9.87 0.37
C CYS A 22 -11.49 -9.65 1.81
N GLY A 23 -10.21 -9.87 2.11
CA GLY A 23 -9.70 -9.64 3.46
C GLY A 23 -9.36 -8.18 3.78
N LEU A 24 -9.45 -7.25 2.82
CA LEU A 24 -9.28 -5.81 3.07
C LEU A 24 -10.62 -5.08 3.20
N CYS A 25 -11.50 -5.22 2.21
CA CYS A 25 -12.78 -4.49 2.19
C CYS A 25 -13.98 -5.35 2.61
N GLU A 26 -13.76 -6.59 3.03
CA GLU A 26 -14.76 -7.56 3.51
C GLU A 26 -15.89 -7.91 2.52
N SER A 27 -15.84 -7.38 1.30
CA SER A 27 -16.87 -7.56 0.29
C SER A 27 -17.07 -9.04 -0.04
N VAL A 28 -18.34 -9.48 -0.02
CA VAL A 28 -18.77 -10.83 -0.37
C VAL A 28 -19.36 -10.83 -1.79
N GLY A 29 -19.06 -11.85 -2.58
CA GLY A 29 -19.68 -12.04 -3.91
C GLY A 29 -19.05 -11.25 -5.06
N LYS A 30 -18.03 -10.42 -4.80
CA LYS A 30 -17.17 -9.85 -5.83
C LYS A 30 -16.22 -10.91 -6.41
N LYS A 31 -15.65 -10.64 -7.59
CA LYS A 31 -14.53 -11.41 -8.14
C LYS A 31 -13.34 -11.27 -7.19
N LEU A 32 -12.74 -12.41 -6.81
CA LEU A 32 -11.62 -12.48 -5.88
C LEU A 32 -10.47 -13.24 -6.51
N ILE A 33 -9.25 -12.78 -6.24
CA ILE A 33 -7.99 -13.46 -6.54
C ILE A 33 -7.24 -13.73 -5.23
N LYS A 34 -6.28 -14.64 -5.28
CA LYS A 34 -5.29 -14.78 -4.21
C LYS A 34 -4.09 -13.91 -4.55
N THR A 35 -3.57 -13.20 -3.56
CA THR A 35 -2.32 -12.46 -3.70
C THR A 35 -1.14 -13.43 -3.85
N GLU A 36 -0.21 -13.12 -4.74
CA GLU A 36 1.02 -13.91 -4.91
C GLU A 36 1.97 -13.73 -3.72
N CYS A 37 2.00 -12.52 -3.14
CA CYS A 37 2.91 -12.17 -2.05
C CYS A 37 2.58 -12.83 -0.70
N CYS A 38 1.30 -12.98 -0.35
CA CYS A 38 0.88 -13.47 0.98
C CYS A 38 -0.29 -14.47 0.97
N GLY A 39 -0.80 -14.85 -0.21
CA GLY A 39 -1.82 -15.89 -0.36
C GLY A 39 -3.23 -15.51 0.12
N ASN A 40 -3.46 -14.25 0.50
CA ASN A 40 -4.74 -13.76 1.00
C ASN A 40 -5.74 -13.54 -0.14
N TRP A 41 -7.04 -13.76 0.15
CA TRP A 41 -8.11 -13.45 -0.81
C TRP A 41 -8.37 -11.94 -0.86
N ILE A 42 -8.35 -11.37 -2.05
CA ILE A 42 -8.52 -9.94 -2.29
C ILE A 42 -9.41 -9.70 -3.52
N CYS A 43 -10.03 -8.52 -3.62
CA CYS A 43 -10.78 -8.15 -4.82
C CYS A 43 -9.87 -8.17 -6.06
N ASP A 44 -10.39 -8.73 -7.15
CA ASP A 44 -9.77 -8.70 -8.47
C ASP A 44 -10.35 -7.52 -9.25
N ASP A 45 -9.82 -6.32 -8.97
CA ASP A 45 -10.43 -5.05 -9.36
C ASP A 45 -9.45 -4.06 -10.01
N GLU A 46 -8.25 -4.51 -10.40
CA GLU A 46 -7.25 -3.62 -10.99
C GLU A 46 -7.61 -3.16 -12.41
N ASP A 47 -8.34 -3.97 -13.15
CA ASP A 47 -8.82 -3.69 -14.50
C ASP A 47 -9.78 -2.49 -14.52
N GLY A 48 -10.45 -2.20 -13.39
CA GLY A 48 -11.28 -1.01 -13.21
C GLY A 48 -10.51 0.27 -12.88
N TYR A 49 -9.19 0.23 -12.70
CA TYR A 49 -8.41 1.40 -12.31
C TYR A 49 -8.13 2.33 -13.50
N VAL A 50 -8.50 3.61 -13.35
CA VAL A 50 -8.22 4.64 -14.35
C VAL A 50 -6.86 5.29 -14.06
N LEU A 51 -5.95 5.27 -15.04
CA LEU A 51 -4.63 5.87 -14.91
C LEU A 51 -4.73 7.38 -14.58
N PHE A 52 -3.84 7.87 -13.71
CA PHE A 52 -3.84 9.25 -13.19
C PHE A 52 -5.08 9.68 -12.38
N SER A 53 -6.00 8.76 -12.03
CA SER A 53 -7.11 9.07 -11.13
C SER A 53 -6.71 9.19 -9.65
N TYR A 54 -5.55 8.61 -9.29
CA TYR A 54 -5.08 8.48 -7.90
C TYR A 54 -6.10 7.81 -6.96
N ALA A 55 -7.06 7.08 -7.52
CA ALA A 55 -8.12 6.45 -6.75
C ALA A 55 -7.57 5.32 -5.86
N ARG A 56 -8.06 5.24 -4.62
CA ARG A 56 -7.74 4.19 -3.64
C ARG A 56 -8.82 3.11 -3.58
N ASN A 57 -9.58 2.92 -4.65
CA ASN A 57 -10.74 2.03 -4.70
C ASN A 57 -10.43 0.60 -5.22
N SER A 58 -9.17 0.28 -5.54
CA SER A 58 -8.74 -1.06 -5.98
C SER A 58 -7.95 -1.75 -4.88
N CYS A 59 -8.51 -2.82 -4.32
CA CYS A 59 -7.90 -3.51 -3.19
C CYS A 59 -6.57 -4.16 -3.60
N SER A 60 -6.57 -4.95 -4.68
CA SER A 60 -5.37 -5.68 -5.12
C SER A 60 -4.26 -4.73 -5.55
N ARG A 61 -4.59 -3.67 -6.30
CA ARG A 61 -3.61 -2.68 -6.74
C ARG A 61 -2.99 -1.95 -5.55
N ASN A 62 -3.82 -1.51 -4.60
CA ASN A 62 -3.32 -0.78 -3.43
C ASN A 62 -2.46 -1.70 -2.57
N HIS A 63 -2.87 -2.94 -2.35
CA HIS A 63 -2.06 -3.92 -1.63
C HIS A 63 -0.70 -4.13 -2.31
N ARG A 64 -0.68 -4.35 -3.63
CA ARG A 64 0.57 -4.54 -4.39
C ARG A 64 1.47 -3.31 -4.33
N ARG A 65 0.92 -2.10 -4.50
CA ARG A 65 1.70 -0.87 -4.67
C ARG A 65 2.08 -0.16 -3.38
N PHE A 66 1.28 -0.30 -2.34
CA PHE A 66 1.36 0.54 -1.15
C PHE A 66 1.67 -0.25 0.12
N THR A 67 2.10 -1.51 0.02
CA THR A 67 2.53 -2.28 1.19
C THR A 67 3.96 -2.77 1.04
N LEU A 68 4.66 -2.96 2.16
CA LEU A 68 5.98 -3.59 2.14
C LEU A 68 5.91 -5.04 1.64
N CYS A 69 4.85 -5.76 1.99
CA CYS A 69 4.59 -7.11 1.48
C CYS A 69 4.47 -7.14 -0.06
N GLY A 70 3.68 -6.21 -0.62
CA GLY A 70 3.52 -6.07 -2.06
C GLY A 70 4.81 -5.66 -2.76
N TYR A 71 5.49 -4.63 -2.25
CA TYR A 71 6.78 -4.16 -2.77
C TYR A 71 7.85 -5.26 -2.75
N HIS A 72 8.00 -5.94 -1.62
CA HIS A 72 8.96 -7.03 -1.45
C HIS A 72 8.80 -8.13 -2.49
N ALA A 73 7.55 -8.51 -2.79
CA ALA A 73 7.29 -9.52 -3.82
C ALA A 73 7.53 -8.99 -5.24
N CYS A 74 7.17 -7.73 -5.53
CA CYS A 74 7.41 -7.13 -6.85
C CYS A 74 8.89 -6.95 -7.19
N GLU A 75 9.73 -6.65 -6.20
CA GLU A 75 11.18 -6.54 -6.36
C GLU A 75 11.90 -7.89 -6.19
N GLU A 76 11.15 -8.99 -6.03
CA GLU A 76 11.67 -10.35 -5.90
C GLU A 76 12.73 -10.50 -4.79
N HIS A 77 12.50 -9.84 -3.67
CA HIS A 77 13.36 -9.98 -2.50
C HIS A 77 13.17 -11.35 -1.84
N GLU A 78 14.25 -11.89 -1.27
CA GLU A 78 14.20 -13.15 -0.55
C GLU A 78 13.82 -12.93 0.93
N GLY A 79 13.17 -13.94 1.52
CA GLY A 79 12.84 -14.01 2.94
C GLY A 79 11.49 -13.40 3.31
N ASP A 80 11.35 -12.98 4.56
CA ASP A 80 10.17 -12.25 5.04
C ASP A 80 10.40 -10.74 4.83
N TRP A 81 9.38 -10.05 4.32
CA TRP A 81 9.40 -8.61 4.11
C TRP A 81 9.59 -7.83 5.42
N LYS A 82 9.16 -8.38 6.56
CA LYS A 82 9.28 -7.73 7.88
C LYS A 82 10.74 -7.53 8.30
N ASP A 83 11.61 -8.48 7.95
CA ASP A 83 13.04 -8.46 8.30
C ASP A 83 13.94 -8.15 7.09
N CYS A 84 13.34 -7.78 5.95
CA CYS A 84 14.06 -7.59 4.70
C CYS A 84 14.89 -6.30 4.72
N LYS A 85 16.21 -6.46 4.84
CA LYS A 85 17.17 -5.35 4.84
C LYS A 85 17.18 -4.55 3.53
N LYS A 86 16.86 -5.19 2.39
CA LYS A 86 16.75 -4.50 1.11
C LYS A 86 15.56 -3.54 1.11
N CYS A 87 14.37 -4.01 1.51
CA CYS A 87 13.20 -3.16 1.69
C CYS A 87 13.47 -1.98 2.63
N LEU A 88 14.21 -2.16 3.74
CA LEU A 88 14.58 -1.02 4.59
C LEU A 88 15.57 -0.06 3.90
N SER A 89 16.56 -0.60 3.18
CA SER A 89 17.59 0.17 2.50
C SER A 89 17.03 1.03 1.36
N ASP A 90 16.11 0.49 0.56
CA ASP A 90 15.55 1.17 -0.61
C ASP A 90 14.76 2.42 -0.22
N PHE A 91 14.18 2.43 0.98
CA PHE A 91 13.42 3.55 1.52
C PHE A 91 14.22 4.38 2.54
N LYS A 92 15.53 4.19 2.67
CA LYS A 92 16.34 4.87 3.69
C LYS A 92 16.23 6.40 3.61
N HIS A 93 16.02 6.95 2.42
CA HIS A 93 15.86 8.38 2.18
C HIS A 93 14.41 8.88 2.35
N GLU A 94 13.45 7.96 2.47
CA GLU A 94 12.02 8.25 2.58
C GLU A 94 11.40 7.37 3.68
N MET A 95 11.96 7.43 4.89
CA MET A 95 11.58 6.52 5.99
C MET A 95 10.09 6.62 6.36
N GLU A 96 9.47 7.80 6.17
CA GLU A 96 8.01 7.98 6.32
C GLU A 96 7.22 7.05 5.38
N MET A 97 7.68 6.83 4.14
CA MET A 97 7.06 5.91 3.18
C MET A 97 7.25 4.46 3.60
N TYR A 98 8.44 4.07 4.08
CA TYR A 98 8.69 2.72 4.60
C TYR A 98 7.72 2.37 5.71
N VAL A 99 7.61 3.26 6.70
CA VAL A 99 6.72 3.07 7.85
C VAL A 99 5.27 2.98 7.38
N TRP A 100 4.83 3.91 6.54
CA TRP A 100 3.46 3.88 6.04
C TRP A 100 3.15 2.60 5.24
N TYR A 101 4.08 2.13 4.40
CA TYR A 101 3.93 0.88 3.64
C TYR A 101 3.83 -0.33 4.58
N GLY A 102 4.52 -0.30 5.71
CA GLY A 102 4.49 -1.36 6.71
C GLY A 102 3.25 -1.37 7.59
N THR A 103 2.50 -0.27 7.71
CA THR A 103 1.47 -0.12 8.74
C THR A 103 0.10 0.36 8.26
N ASN A 104 -0.06 0.73 6.99
CA ASN A 104 -1.35 1.24 6.48
C ASN A 104 -2.44 0.17 6.35
N GLU A 105 -3.65 0.62 6.00
CA GLU A 105 -4.88 -0.16 5.90
C GLU A 105 -4.90 -1.21 4.78
N TYR A 106 -3.94 -1.19 3.86
CA TYR A 106 -3.84 -2.20 2.79
C TYR A 106 -3.04 -3.44 3.23
N ASN A 107 -2.49 -3.44 4.45
CA ASN A 107 -1.75 -4.56 5.00
C ASN A 107 -2.70 -5.61 5.62
N PHE A 108 -2.45 -6.89 5.33
CA PHE A 108 -3.08 -8.01 6.06
C PHE A 108 -2.39 -8.26 7.41
N THR A 109 -1.11 -7.92 7.50
CA THR A 109 -0.28 -7.97 8.71
C THR A 109 0.60 -6.73 8.72
N ILE A 110 0.71 -6.07 9.86
CA ILE A 110 1.51 -4.83 9.99
C ILE A 110 2.92 -5.11 10.47
N LEU A 111 3.80 -4.14 10.27
CA LEU A 111 5.15 -4.06 10.85
C LEU A 111 5.02 -3.70 12.33
N ASP A 112 5.48 -4.58 13.22
CA ASP A 112 5.20 -4.47 14.65
C ASP A 112 6.00 -3.35 15.35
N ASN A 113 7.23 -3.10 14.90
CA ASN A 113 8.13 -2.08 15.47
C ASN A 113 8.68 -1.18 14.36
N PRO A 114 7.86 -0.32 13.73
CA PRO A 114 8.32 0.55 12.67
C PRO A 114 9.37 1.54 13.21
N PRO A 115 10.43 1.85 12.43
CA PRO A 115 11.42 2.85 12.82
C PRO A 115 10.78 4.24 12.96
N SER A 116 11.33 5.07 13.85
CA SER A 116 10.99 6.50 13.86
C SER A 116 11.55 7.21 12.64
N PHE A 117 10.91 8.30 12.23
CA PHE A 117 11.38 9.15 11.14
C PHE A 117 11.14 10.61 11.44
N GLU A 118 11.96 11.47 10.84
CA GLU A 118 11.73 12.91 10.83
C GLU A 118 10.71 13.24 9.74
N PRO A 119 9.63 13.96 10.04
CA PRO A 119 8.65 14.32 9.03
C PRO A 119 9.25 15.17 7.91
N THR A 120 8.81 14.91 6.68
CA THR A 120 9.24 15.72 5.55
C THR A 120 8.57 17.10 5.58
N HIS A 121 9.34 18.15 5.27
CA HIS A 121 8.83 19.52 5.21
C HIS A 121 9.17 20.15 3.85
N CYS A 122 8.33 21.09 3.41
CA CYS A 122 8.60 21.89 2.22
C CYS A 122 9.82 22.78 2.46
N GLY A 123 10.84 22.68 1.61
CA GLY A 123 12.05 23.51 1.70
C GLY A 123 11.81 25.01 1.46
N LYS A 124 10.59 25.44 1.09
CA LYS A 124 10.23 26.85 0.89
C LYS A 124 9.50 27.44 2.09
N CYS A 125 8.33 26.88 2.37
CA CYS A 125 7.41 27.41 3.37
C CYS A 125 7.46 26.67 4.70
N GLY A 126 8.25 25.59 4.81
CA GLY A 126 8.38 24.78 6.02
C GLY A 126 7.13 23.98 6.38
N THR A 127 6.07 23.98 5.57
CA THR A 127 4.86 23.18 5.85
C THR A 127 5.19 21.70 5.78
N ARG A 128 4.68 20.92 6.74
CA ARG A 128 4.80 19.45 6.74
C ARG A 128 4.15 18.86 5.48
N ILE A 129 4.86 17.94 4.84
CA ILE A 129 4.39 17.13 3.71
C ILE A 129 4.17 15.72 4.24
N VAL A 130 2.96 15.19 4.08
CA VAL A 130 2.66 13.78 4.37
C VAL A 130 2.98 12.98 3.10
N LEU A 131 4.17 12.40 2.99
CA LEU A 131 4.63 11.79 1.73
C LEU A 131 3.64 10.80 1.09
N PRO A 132 2.96 9.91 1.85
CA PRO A 132 2.03 8.95 1.23
C PRO A 132 0.77 9.54 0.60
N GLU A 133 0.37 10.75 0.99
CA GLU A 133 -0.95 11.31 0.67
C GLU A 133 -0.89 12.72 0.09
N GLY A 134 0.14 13.49 0.43
CA GLY A 134 0.30 14.88 0.06
C GLY A 134 0.73 15.05 -1.40
N GLY A 135 0.33 16.17 -2.00
CA GLY A 135 0.89 16.61 -3.27
C GLY A 135 2.25 17.28 -3.06
N TYR A 136 3.31 16.67 -3.58
CA TYR A 136 4.66 17.21 -3.52
C TYR A 136 5.43 16.97 -4.81
N SER A 137 6.52 17.72 -4.96
CA SER A 137 7.55 17.47 -5.96
C SER A 137 8.91 17.37 -5.27
N VAL A 138 9.82 16.62 -5.90
CA VAL A 138 11.19 16.45 -5.43
C VAL A 138 12.14 16.84 -6.56
N LEU A 139 13.16 17.61 -6.22
CA LEU A 139 14.30 17.87 -7.09
C LEU A 139 15.57 17.67 -6.29
N CYS A 140 16.41 16.72 -6.71
CA CYS A 140 17.59 16.31 -5.95
C CYS A 140 17.20 15.87 -4.53
N SER A 141 17.59 16.62 -3.49
CA SER A 141 17.21 16.37 -2.09
C SER A 141 16.15 17.35 -1.55
N GLU A 142 15.60 18.22 -2.40
CA GLU A 142 14.66 19.27 -2.00
C GLU A 142 13.21 18.85 -2.26
N TYR A 143 12.41 18.86 -1.20
CA TYR A 143 10.97 18.61 -1.25
C TYR A 143 10.20 19.93 -1.30
N ARG A 144 9.19 20.01 -2.18
CA ARG A 144 8.25 21.14 -2.26
C ARG A 144 6.81 20.68 -2.18
N CYS A 145 5.99 21.40 -1.44
CA CYS A 145 4.54 21.18 -1.47
C CYS A 145 3.92 21.72 -2.77
N GLY A 146 2.70 21.29 -3.09
CA GLY A 146 1.99 21.73 -4.30
C GLY A 146 1.77 23.25 -4.42
N ASN A 147 1.82 24.00 -3.31
CA ASN A 147 1.68 25.47 -3.30
C ASN A 147 3.01 26.21 -3.50
N CYS A 148 4.13 25.50 -3.56
CA CYS A 148 5.48 26.08 -3.70
C CYS A 148 6.22 25.44 -4.87
N PRO A 149 5.70 25.54 -6.11
CA PRO A 149 6.36 24.97 -7.27
C PRO A 149 7.78 25.55 -7.44
N ILE A 150 8.70 24.71 -7.89
CA ILE A 150 10.07 25.11 -8.23
C ILE A 150 10.03 25.80 -9.59
N ASP A 151 10.37 27.08 -9.62
CA ASP A 151 10.58 27.81 -10.87
C ASP A 151 11.95 27.52 -11.49
N ASP A 152 12.17 27.98 -12.73
CA ASP A 152 13.39 27.65 -13.47
C ASP A 152 14.67 28.19 -12.81
N LYS A 153 14.58 29.35 -12.15
CA LYS A 153 15.72 29.92 -11.44
C LYS A 153 16.05 29.10 -10.20
N GLU A 154 15.05 28.78 -9.38
CA GLU A 154 15.22 27.93 -8.20
C GLU A 154 15.75 26.54 -8.60
N ARG A 155 15.29 25.98 -9.73
CA ARG A 155 15.77 24.70 -10.25
C ARG A 155 17.27 24.70 -10.49
N GLU A 156 17.79 25.70 -11.19
CA GLU A 156 19.22 25.81 -11.49
C GLU A 156 20.05 25.97 -10.20
N GLU A 157 19.56 26.75 -9.25
CA GLU A 157 20.22 26.97 -7.96
C GLU A 157 20.27 25.67 -7.13
N ILE A 158 19.17 24.92 -7.05
CA ILE A 158 19.08 23.63 -6.36
C ILE A 158 20.06 22.63 -6.98
N ILE A 159 20.05 22.48 -8.31
CA ILE A 159 20.96 21.55 -9.02
C ILE A 159 22.41 21.91 -8.75
N ARG A 160 22.78 23.21 -8.88
CA ARG A 160 24.15 23.67 -8.64
C ARG A 160 24.59 23.42 -7.19
N SER A 161 23.71 23.65 -6.22
CA SER A 161 23.99 23.38 -4.80
C SER A 161 24.23 21.88 -4.55
N PHE A 162 23.40 21.03 -5.13
CA PHE A 162 23.49 19.59 -5.00
C PHE A 162 24.74 19.01 -5.66
N GLU A 163 25.13 19.49 -6.84
CA GLU A 163 26.39 19.08 -7.47
C GLU A 163 27.61 19.50 -6.66
N LYS A 164 27.56 20.65 -5.99
CA LYS A 164 28.63 21.10 -5.10
C LYS A 164 28.72 20.23 -3.86
N SER A 165 27.60 19.83 -3.25
CA SER A 165 27.60 18.97 -2.06
C SER A 165 28.09 17.55 -2.34
N LYS A 166 27.96 17.05 -3.57
CA LYS A 166 28.52 15.75 -3.99
C LYS A 166 30.02 15.74 -4.23
N LYS A 167 30.66 16.91 -4.38
CA LYS A 167 32.10 17.03 -4.66
C LYS A 167 32.96 17.21 -3.39
N CYS A 168 32.34 17.41 -2.23
CA CYS A 168 32.97 17.41 -0.92
C CYS A 168 32.83 16.05 -0.24
#